data_AF-A0A0G3EW75-F1
#
_entry.id   AF-A0A0G3EW75-F1
#
_cell.length_a   1.000
_cell.length_b   1.000
_cell.length_c   1.000
_cell.angle_alpha   90.00
_cell.angle_beta   90.00
_cell.angle_gamma   90.00
#
_symmetry.space_group_name_H-M   'P 1'
#
loop_
_entity.id
_entity.type
_entity.pdbx_description
1 polymer ?
#
loop_
_entity_poly.entity_id
_entity_poly.type
_entity_poly.pdbx_seq_one_letter_code
_entity_poly.pdbx_strand_id
1 'polypeptide(L)'
;MVSNGSVLDALRHVQLRKVPWYKRSTLFDYLRSLGLIESTRSDYEVSGVRYPLVIALLTKAGQNEIRRLASLEQVADWESIRLEHYNHPHVH
;
A
#
# COMPACT_ATOMS: atom_id res chain seq x y z
N MET A 1 -9.77 8.54 -10.56
CA MET A 1 -8.71 7.70 -11.15
C MET A 1 -7.58 7.57 -10.13
N VAL A 2 -6.99 6.39 -9.99
CA VAL A 2 -5.83 6.15 -9.11
C VAL A 2 -4.56 6.35 -9.94
N SER A 3 -3.58 7.08 -9.41
CA SER A 3 -2.30 7.36 -10.09
C SER A 3 -1.14 6.51 -9.53
N ASN A 4 -0.06 6.36 -10.30
CA ASN A 4 1.15 5.64 -9.86
C ASN A 4 1.70 6.18 -8.53
N GLY A 5 1.78 7.51 -8.39
CA GLY A 5 2.24 8.16 -7.16
C GLY A 5 1.32 7.85 -5.97
N SER A 6 0.00 7.90 -6.18
CA SER A 6 -0.98 7.60 -5.13
C SER A 6 -0.83 6.17 -4.61
N VAL A 7 -0.58 5.21 -5.51
CA VAL A 7 -0.31 3.81 -5.15
C VAL A 7 0.99 3.66 -4.38
N LEU A 8 2.07 4.28 -4.84
CA LEU A 8 3.36 4.23 -4.16
C LEU A 8 3.26 4.77 -2.73
N ASP A 9 2.62 5.92 -2.54
CA ASP A 9 2.43 6.54 -1.23
C ASP A 9 1.57 5.67 -0.31
N ALA A 10 0.48 5.10 -0.82
CA ALA A 10 -0.38 4.21 -0.05
C ALA A 10 0.35 2.92 0.36
N LEU A 11 1.11 2.30 -0.54
CA LEU A 11 1.91 1.11 -0.24
C LEU A 11 3.01 1.40 0.78
N ARG A 12 3.68 2.56 0.72
CA ARG A 12 4.65 3.02 1.73
C ARG A 12 4.00 3.23 3.09
N HIS A 13 2.80 3.81 3.13
CA HIS A 13 2.04 3.97 4.37
C HIS A 13 1.68 2.62 5.02
N VAL A 14 1.33 1.61 4.22
CA VAL A 14 1.11 0.23 4.68
C VAL A 14 2.42 -0.39 5.19
N GLN A 15 3.52 -0.21 4.46
CA GLN A 15 4.84 -0.73 4.85
C GLN A 15 5.27 -0.25 6.23
N LEU A 16 5.07 1.05 6.48
CA LEU A 16 5.41 1.69 7.76
C LEU A 16 4.40 1.37 8.87
N ARG A 17 3.37 0.55 8.59
CA ARG A 17 2.25 0.25 9.50
C ARG A 17 1.59 1.50 10.08
N LYS A 18 1.66 2.62 9.35
CA LYS A 18 1.14 3.92 9.79
C LYS A 18 -0.37 4.07 9.58
N VAL A 19 -1.03 3.05 9.02
CA VAL A 19 -2.46 3.12 8.67
C VAL A 19 -3.25 2.12 9.47
N PRO A 20 -3.98 2.59 10.50
CA PRO A 20 -5.02 1.81 11.11
C PRO A 20 -6.12 1.53 10.08
N TRP A 21 -6.52 0.27 9.93
CA TRP A 21 -7.46 -0.18 8.89
C TRP A 21 -8.88 0.43 9.02
N TYR A 22 -9.19 1.06 10.15
CA TYR A 22 -10.43 1.83 10.33
C TYR A 22 -10.42 3.19 9.60
N LYS A 23 -9.24 3.72 9.24
CA LYS A 23 -9.10 4.91 8.37
C LYS A 23 -9.05 4.51 6.89
N ARG A 24 -9.81 3.46 6.52
CA ARG A 24 -9.84 2.91 5.17
C ARG A 24 -10.26 4.00 4.16
N SER A 25 -9.33 4.37 3.28
CA SER A 25 -9.64 5.13 2.06
C SER A 25 -10.05 4.15 0.96
N THR A 26 -10.87 4.58 0.00
CA THR A 26 -11.25 3.80 -1.19
C THR A 26 -10.04 3.24 -1.94
N LEU A 27 -8.88 3.90 -1.83
CA LEU A 27 -7.61 3.43 -2.36
C LEU A 27 -7.13 2.11 -1.73
N PHE A 28 -7.41 1.86 -0.45
CA PHE A 28 -7.01 0.61 0.21
C PHE A 28 -7.84 -0.58 -0.26
N ASP A 29 -9.15 -0.36 -0.47
CA ASP A 29 -10.02 -1.40 -1.04
C ASP A 29 -9.58 -1.73 -2.48
N TYR A 30 -9.17 -0.72 -3.25
CA TYR A 30 -8.58 -0.93 -4.56
C TYR A 30 -7.27 -1.74 -4.49
N LEU A 31 -6.31 -1.37 -3.65
CA LEU A 31 -5.05 -2.12 -3.48
C LEU A 31 -5.29 -3.56 -3.00
N ARG A 32 -6.30 -3.77 -2.15
CA ARG A 32 -6.70 -5.11 -1.71
C ARG A 32 -7.33 -5.91 -2.84
N SER A 33 -8.16 -5.29 -3.68
CA SER A 33 -8.75 -5.96 -4.87
C SER A 33 -7.69 -6.40 -5.88
N LEU A 34 -6.55 -5.70 -5.92
CA LEU A 34 -5.38 -6.06 -6.72
C LEU A 34 -4.46 -7.10 -6.03
N GLY A 35 -4.76 -7.52 -4.80
CA GLY A 35 -3.91 -8.45 -4.05
C GLY A 35 -2.57 -7.86 -3.60
N LEU A 36 -2.40 -6.54 -3.64
CA LEU A 36 -1.17 -5.86 -3.20
C LEU A 36 -1.08 -5.76 -1.67
N ILE A 37 -2.23 -5.72 -1.00
CA ILE A 37 -2.33 -5.67 0.46
C ILE A 37 -3.38 -6.65 0.98
N GLU A 38 -3.20 -7.08 2.22
CA GLU A 38 -4.16 -7.89 2.96
C GLU A 38 -4.47 -7.28 4.32
N SER A 39 -5.62 -7.64 4.90
CA SER A 39 -6.00 -7.21 6.25
C SER A 39 -5.79 -8.35 7.23
N THR A 40 -5.00 -8.12 8.27
CA THR A 40 -4.81 -9.09 9.35
C THR A 40 -5.22 -8.51 10.71
N ARG A 41 -5.61 -9.39 11.62
CA ARG A 41 -5.87 -9.03 13.01
C ARG A 41 -4.56 -9.15 13.78
N SER A 42 -4.06 -8.01 14.26
CA SER A 42 -2.92 -7.90 15.18
C SER A 42 -3.43 -7.53 16.57
N ASP A 43 -2.63 -7.79 17.59
CA ASP A 43 -2.75 -7.15 18.90
C ASP A 43 -1.73 -6.01 19.02
N TYR A 44 -2.07 -4.97 19.79
CA TYR A 44 -1.11 -4.00 20.29
C TYR A 44 -1.24 -3.90 21.80
N GLU A 45 -0.11 -3.69 22.48
CA GLU A 45 -0.06 -3.63 23.94
C GLU A 45 0.08 -2.19 24.41
N VAL A 46 -0.78 -1.78 25.36
CA VAL A 46 -0.70 -0.51 26.06
C VAL A 46 -0.80 -0.79 27.55
N SER A 47 0.26 -0.47 28.29
CA SER A 47 0.30 -0.64 29.75
C SER A 47 -0.03 -2.06 30.21
N GLY A 48 0.49 -3.08 29.50
CA GLY A 48 0.24 -4.50 29.80
C GLY A 48 -1.12 -5.04 29.35
N VAL A 49 -1.98 -4.20 28.74
CA VAL A 49 -3.28 -4.62 28.20
C VAL A 49 -3.20 -4.75 26.67
N ARG A 50 -3.62 -5.91 26.16
CA ARG A 50 -3.65 -6.19 24.71
C ARG A 50 -4.99 -5.81 24.10
N TYR A 51 -4.92 -5.03 23.01
CA TYR A 51 -6.09 -4.57 22.27
C TYR A 51 -6.06 -5.12 20.84
N PRO A 52 -7.18 -5.67 20.33
CA PRO A 52 -7.24 -6.13 18.95
C PRO A 52 -7.25 -4.94 17.99
N LEU A 53 -6.41 -5.01 16.96
CA LEU A 53 -6.31 -4.02 15.89
C LEU A 53 -6.23 -4.71 14.54
N VAL A 54 -7.10 -4.33 13.62
CA VAL A 54 -6.95 -4.74 12.22
C VAL A 54 -5.96 -3.80 11.53
N ILE A 55 -4.95 -4.38 10.88
CA ILE A 55 -3.92 -3.64 10.14
C ILE A 55 -3.87 -4.11 8.68
N ALA A 56 -3.43 -3.21 7.80
CA ALA A 56 -3.02 -3.57 6.45
C ALA A 56 -1.58 -4.10 6.47
N LEU A 57 -1.32 -5.17 5.73
CA LEU A 57 0.02 -5.67 5.45
C LEU A 57 0.26 -5.77 3.95
N LEU A 58 1.53 -5.62 3.55
CA LEU A 58 1.95 -5.85 2.17
C LEU A 58 2.02 -7.33 1.88
N THR A 59 1.41 -7.74 0.77
CA THR A 59 1.67 -9.06 0.19
C THR A 59 3.03 -9.07 -0.51
N LYS A 60 3.47 -10.24 -1.00
CA LYS A 60 4.65 -10.34 -1.87
C LYS A 60 4.50 -9.48 -3.13
N ALA A 61 3.30 -9.46 -3.73
CA ALA A 61 2.99 -8.62 -4.87
C ALA A 61 3.08 -7.13 -4.53
N GLY A 62 2.55 -6.72 -3.36
CA GLY A 62 2.70 -5.36 -2.85
C GLY A 62 4.15 -4.93 -2.68
N GLN A 63 5.01 -5.80 -2.13
CA GLN A 63 6.43 -5.50 -1.97
C GLN A 63 7.15 -5.34 -3.32
N ASN A 64 6.86 -6.22 -4.28
CA ASN A 64 7.43 -6.12 -5.62
C ASN A 64 6.98 -4.83 -6.31
N GLU A 65 5.72 -4.45 -6.11
CA GLU A 65 5.16 -3.25 -6.71
C GLU A 65 5.75 -1.96 -6.12
N ILE A 66 5.99 -1.92 -4.80
CA ILE A 66 6.77 -0.83 -4.20
C ILE A 66 8.14 -0.73 -4.86
N ARG A 67 8.86 -1.85 -5.03
CA ARG A 67 10.19 -1.82 -5.65
C ARG A 67 10.13 -1.30 -7.07
N ARG A 68 9.15 -1.77 -7.88
CA ARG A 68 8.95 -1.31 -9.26
C ARG A 68 8.69 0.19 -9.32
N LEU A 69 7.74 0.70 -8.54
CA LEU A 69 7.39 2.12 -8.52
C LEU A 69 8.51 2.98 -7.92
N ALA A 70 9.23 2.50 -6.90
CA ALA A 70 10.39 3.19 -6.34
C ALA A 70 11.56 3.24 -7.31
N SER A 71 11.75 2.25 -8.19
CA SER A 71 12.72 2.33 -9.28
C SER A 71 12.33 3.36 -10.33
N LEU A 72 11.03 3.49 -10.64
CA LEU A 72 10.53 4.54 -11.53
C LEU A 72 10.65 5.94 -10.92
N GLU A 73 10.59 6.07 -9.59
CA GLU A 73 10.82 7.34 -8.90
C GLU A 73 12.24 7.89 -9.10
N GLN A 74 13.21 7.03 -9.43
CA GLN A 74 14.61 7.44 -9.65
C GLN A 74 14.88 7.95 -11.08
N VAL A 75 13.92 7.86 -12.00
CA VAL A 75 14.11 8.36 -13.38
C VAL A 75 13.71 9.83 -13.50
N ALA A 76 14.33 10.56 -14.45
CA ALA A 76 14.11 11.99 -14.63
C ALA A 76 12.65 12.37 -14.91
N ASP A 77 11.85 11.46 -15.48
CA ASP A 77 10.45 11.70 -15.86
C ASP A 77 9.44 11.32 -14.76
N TRP A 78 9.88 11.09 -13.52
CA TRP A 78 8.99 10.66 -12.44
C TRP A 78 7.77 11.56 -12.24
N GLU A 79 7.91 12.89 -12.36
CA GLU A 79 6.78 13.81 -12.20
C GLU A 79 5.68 13.60 -13.23
N SER A 80 6.02 13.13 -14.44
CA SER A 80 5.03 12.68 -15.43
C SER A 80 4.46 11.32 -15.04
N ILE A 81 5.34 10.35 -14.77
CA ILE A 81 4.98 8.95 -14.49
C ILE A 81 4.07 8.83 -13.26
N ARG A 82 4.27 9.64 -12.21
CA ARG A 82 3.47 9.59 -10.98
C ARG A 82 2.03 10.05 -11.17
N LEU A 83 1.77 10.88 -12.18
CA LEU A 83 0.44 11.40 -12.52
C LEU A 83 -0.32 10.46 -13.47
N GLU A 84 0.40 9.58 -14.17
CA GLU A 84 -0.21 8.57 -15.03
C GLU A 84 -1.15 7.65 -14.25
N HIS A 85 -2.17 7.17 -14.97
CA HIS A 85 -3.11 6.20 -14.41
C HIS A 85 -2.36 4.93 -14.00
N TYR A 86 -2.59 4.50 -12.76
CA TYR A 86 -2.02 3.27 -12.27
C TYR A 86 -2.60 2.08 -13.05
N ASN A 87 -1.74 1.39 -13.78
CA ASN A 87 -2.05 0.12 -14.41
C ASN A 87 -1.32 -0.99 -13.66
N HIS A 88 -2.06 -1.84 -12.95
CA HIS A 88 -1.46 -2.95 -12.23
C HIS A 88 -0.89 -3.96 -13.24
N PRO A 89 0.43 -4.24 -13.24
CA PRO A 89 0.97 -5.26 -14.12
C PRO A 89 0.36 -6.61 -13.75
N HIS A 90 -0.45 -7.19 -14.65
CA HIS A 90 -1.00 -8.52 -14.48
C HIS A 90 0.14 -9.53 -14.37
N VAL A 91 0.40 -10.01 -13.15
CA VAL A 91 1.27 -11.16 -12.92
C VAL A 91 0.39 -12.39 -13.12
N HIS A 92 0.48 -13.00 -14.30
CA HIS A 92 -0.13 -14.29 -14.62
C HIS A 92 0.49 -15.43 -13.80
#